data_AF-A0A7C7HLC3-F1
#
_entry.id   AF-A0A7C7HLC3-F1
#
_cell.length_a   1.000
_cell.length_b   1.000
_cell.length_c   1.000
_cell.angle_alpha   90.00
_cell.angle_beta   90.00
_cell.angle_gamma   90.00
#
_symmetry.space_group_name_H-M   'P 1'
#
loop_
_entity.id
_entity.type
_entity.pdbx_description
1 polymer ?
#
loop_
_entity_poly.entity_id
_entity_poly.type
_entity_poly.pdbx_seq_one_letter_code
_entity_poly.pdbx_strand_id
1 'polypeptide(L)'
;FAMSPFMHAQKVNEPILLIHGEADNNSGTFPVQSKRFYHALKGHGATAKLVMLPHESHGYRARESVMHMLWETANWLDTYVKKDVKE
;
A
#
# COMPACT_ATOMS: atom_id res chain seq x y z
N PHE A 1 13.83 -5.04 -16.59
CA PHE A 1 13.77 -3.70 -15.94
C PHE A 1 12.57 -2.87 -16.37
N ALA A 2 12.22 -2.81 -17.66
CA ALA A 2 11.12 -1.98 -18.16
C ALA A 2 9.78 -2.15 -17.40
N MET A 3 9.47 -3.37 -16.95
CA MET A 3 8.20 -3.70 -16.29
C MET A 3 8.15 -3.45 -14.78
N SER A 4 9.27 -3.12 -14.12
CA SER A 4 9.29 -3.01 -12.65
C SER A 4 8.74 -1.66 -12.17
N PRO A 5 7.64 -1.61 -11.39
CA PRO A 5 7.11 -0.35 -10.87
C PRO A 5 8.12 0.41 -10.00
N PHE A 6 8.99 -0.31 -9.29
CA PHE A 6 10.04 0.27 -8.46
C PHE A 6 10.99 1.16 -9.27
N MET A 7 11.33 0.77 -10.51
CA MET A 7 12.21 1.54 -11.39
C MET A 7 11.55 2.78 -12.00
N HIS A 8 10.24 2.94 -11.78
CA HIS A 8 9.43 4.06 -12.26
C HIS A 8 8.70 4.79 -11.13
N ALA A 9 9.17 4.65 -9.87
CA ALA A 9 8.56 5.26 -8.70
C ALA A 9 8.38 6.79 -8.84
N GLN A 10 9.30 7.47 -9.54
CA GLN A 10 9.25 8.89 -9.85
C GLN A 10 8.08 9.32 -10.74
N LYS A 11 7.41 8.36 -11.41
CA LYS A 11 6.24 8.63 -12.26
C LYS A 11 4.92 8.54 -11.49
N VAL A 12 4.94 8.06 -10.25
CA VAL A 12 3.73 7.97 -9.42
C VAL A 12 3.38 9.36 -8.92
N ASN A 13 2.31 9.91 -9.49
CA ASN A 13 1.82 11.27 -9.24
C ASN A 13 0.51 11.32 -8.44
N GLU A 14 -0.16 10.18 -8.24
CA GLU A 14 -1.39 10.09 -7.46
C GLU A 14 -1.16 9.47 -6.07
N PRO A 15 -2.02 9.75 -5.08
CA PRO A 15 -1.95 9.12 -3.75
C PRO A 15 -2.05 7.60 -3.81
N ILE A 16 -1.10 6.89 -3.20
CA ILE A 16 -1.07 5.42 -3.17
C ILE A 16 -1.05 4.83 -1.75
N LEU A 17 -1.95 3.87 -1.52
CA LEU A 17 -1.97 3.04 -0.32
C LEU A 17 -1.36 1.67 -0.64
N LEU A 18 -0.39 1.25 0.16
CA LEU A 18 0.21 -0.08 0.13
C LEU A 18 -0.16 -0.82 1.41
N ILE A 19 -0.69 -2.05 1.29
CA ILE A 19 -1.01 -2.92 2.43
C ILE A 19 -0.33 -4.27 2.18
N HIS A 20 0.32 -4.82 3.20
CA HIS A 20 1.09 -6.06 3.07
C HIS A 20 1.14 -6.82 4.39
N GLY A 21 0.96 -8.15 4.36
CA GLY A 21 1.28 -9.01 5.49
C GLY A 21 2.76 -9.00 5.85
N GLU A 22 3.10 -8.85 7.12
CA GLU A 22 4.50 -8.79 7.57
C GLU A 22 5.24 -10.12 7.43
N ALA A 23 4.50 -11.23 7.43
CA ALA A 23 5.01 -12.59 7.29
C ALA A 23 4.68 -13.20 5.90
N ASP A 24 4.55 -12.37 4.85
CA ASP A 24 4.37 -12.88 3.48
C ASP A 24 5.58 -13.72 3.07
N ASN A 25 5.31 -15.01 2.81
CA ASN A 25 6.29 -16.02 2.43
C ASN A 25 6.20 -16.40 0.94
N ASN A 26 5.36 -15.73 0.16
CA ASN A 26 5.26 -15.92 -1.28
C ASN A 26 6.56 -15.44 -1.96
N SER A 27 7.13 -16.29 -2.80
CA SER A 27 8.45 -16.07 -3.40
C SER A 27 8.52 -14.82 -4.29
N GLY A 28 7.38 -14.36 -4.82
CA GLY A 28 7.27 -13.18 -5.67
C GLY A 28 6.97 -11.86 -4.95
N THR A 29 6.55 -11.90 -3.69
CA THR A 29 6.02 -10.71 -2.98
C THR A 29 6.58 -10.56 -1.58
N PHE A 30 7.87 -10.86 -1.35
CA PHE A 30 8.46 -10.63 -0.03
C PHE A 30 8.25 -9.18 0.49
N PRO A 31 7.99 -8.98 1.80
CA PRO A 31 7.66 -7.66 2.37
C PRO A 31 8.69 -6.55 2.09
N VAL A 32 9.95 -6.92 1.87
CA VAL A 32 11.02 -5.98 1.50
C VAL A 32 10.71 -5.20 0.23
N GLN A 33 9.94 -5.78 -0.70
CA GLN A 33 9.56 -5.12 -1.96
C GLN A 33 8.65 -3.91 -1.69
N SER A 34 7.61 -4.06 -0.85
CA SER A 34 6.75 -2.95 -0.45
C SER A 34 7.50 -1.90 0.38
N LYS A 35 8.37 -2.33 1.30
CA LYS A 35 9.21 -1.41 2.09
C LYS A 35 10.11 -0.56 1.19
N ARG A 36 10.82 -1.18 0.24
CA ARG A 36 11.68 -0.48 -0.72
C ARG A 36 10.88 0.46 -1.61
N PHE A 37 9.77 -0.01 -2.17
CA PHE A 37 8.94 0.83 -3.04
C PHE A 37 8.35 2.03 -2.28
N TYR A 38 7.86 1.83 -1.06
CA TYR A 38 7.42 2.92 -0.20
C TYR A 38 8.53 3.96 0.06
N HIS A 39 9.74 3.52 0.40
CA HIS A 39 10.86 4.46 0.58
C HIS A 39 11.20 5.21 -0.70
N ALA A 40 11.19 4.54 -1.86
CA ALA A 40 11.39 5.20 -3.14
C ALA A 40 10.29 6.25 -3.42
N LEU A 41 9.02 5.92 -3.21
CA LEU A 41 7.89 6.84 -3.36
C LEU A 41 8.05 8.07 -2.45
N LYS A 42 8.33 7.87 -1.16
CA LYS A 42 8.57 8.96 -0.21
C LYS A 42 9.76 9.82 -0.60
N GLY A 43 10.85 9.20 -1.08
CA GLY A 43 12.03 9.92 -1.57
C GLY A 43 11.76 10.83 -2.77
N HIS A 44 10.77 10.50 -3.60
CA HIS A 44 10.32 11.32 -4.73
C HIS A 44 9.17 12.27 -4.37
N GLY A 45 8.80 12.40 -3.09
CA GLY A 45 7.75 13.30 -2.63
C GLY A 45 6.31 12.81 -2.89
N ALA A 46 6.12 11.55 -3.29
CA ALA A 46 4.78 11.01 -3.52
C ALA A 46 3.96 10.93 -2.22
N THR A 47 2.65 11.14 -2.35
CA THR A 47 1.68 10.87 -1.28
C THR A 47 1.50 9.37 -1.17
N ALA A 48 2.17 8.74 -0.19
CA ALA A 48 2.14 7.30 -0.01
C ALA A 48 1.94 6.92 1.46
N LYS A 49 1.21 5.83 1.69
CA LYS A 49 1.10 5.16 3.00
C LYS A 49 1.42 3.67 2.84
N LEU A 50 2.17 3.12 3.80
CA LEU A 50 2.44 1.68 3.89
C LEU A 50 1.87 1.15 5.20
N VAL A 51 1.00 0.15 5.11
CA VAL A 51 0.43 -0.58 6.24
C VAL A 51 1.00 -2.00 6.22
N MET A 52 1.71 -2.35 7.28
CA MET A 52 2.18 -3.73 7.49
C MET A 52 1.23 -4.39 8.49
N LEU A 53 0.65 -5.53 8.11
CA LEU A 53 -0.25 -6.31 8.96
C LEU A 53 0.57 -7.36 9.73
N PRO A 54 0.75 -7.23 11.06
CA PRO A 54 1.54 -8.18 11.84
C PRO A 54 0.93 -9.59 11.77
N HIS A 55 1.78 -10.61 11.79
CA HIS A 55 1.40 -12.02 11.77
C HIS A 55 0.61 -12.51 10.53
N GLU A 56 0.30 -11.63 9.58
CA GLU A 56 -0.35 -12.02 8.33
C GLU A 56 0.67 -12.38 7.25
N SER A 57 0.32 -13.38 6.44
CA SER A 57 1.12 -13.81 5.29
C SER A 57 0.60 -13.18 3.99
N HIS A 58 0.72 -13.88 2.86
CA HIS A 58 0.25 -13.40 1.56
C HIS A 58 -1.26 -13.10 1.54
N GLY A 59 -2.05 -13.97 2.18
CA GLY A 59 -3.48 -13.77 2.39
C GLY A 59 -3.78 -13.43 3.84
N TYR A 60 -4.72 -12.50 4.05
CA TYR A 60 -5.12 -12.05 5.38
C TYR A 60 -6.21 -12.96 5.95
N ARG A 61 -6.05 -13.45 7.17
CA ARG A 61 -7.00 -14.40 7.79
C ARG A 61 -7.61 -13.91 9.08
N ALA A 62 -6.85 -13.22 9.94
CA ALA A 62 -7.40 -12.73 11.18
C ALA A 62 -8.47 -11.68 10.88
N ARG A 63 -9.59 -11.76 11.61
CA ARG A 63 -10.73 -10.85 11.41
C ARG A 63 -10.28 -9.41 11.61
N GLU A 64 -9.44 -9.17 12.60
CA GLU A 64 -8.85 -7.88 12.95
C GLU A 64 -8.03 -7.32 11.79
N SER A 65 -7.15 -8.13 11.19
CA SER A 65 -6.32 -7.74 10.05
C SER A 65 -7.17 -7.37 8.83
N VAL A 66 -8.20 -8.18 8.53
CA VAL A 66 -9.13 -7.92 7.43
C VAL A 66 -9.91 -6.64 7.67
N MET A 67 -10.43 -6.44 8.88
CA MET A 67 -11.17 -5.22 9.24
C MET A 67 -10.28 -3.98 9.21
N HIS A 68 -9.02 -4.08 9.65
CA HIS A 68 -8.06 -2.98 9.58
C HIS A 68 -7.72 -2.65 8.12
N MET A 69 -7.48 -3.65 7.27
CA MET A 69 -7.27 -3.44 5.83
C MET A 69 -8.46 -2.74 5.15
N LEU A 70 -9.69 -3.17 5.47
CA LEU A 70 -10.90 -2.53 4.94
C LEU A 70 -11.03 -1.08 5.42
N TRP A 71 -10.79 -0.83 6.70
CA TRP A 71 -10.83 0.51 7.28
C TRP A 71 -9.79 1.44 6.65
N GLU A 72 -8.55 0.96 6.47
CA GLU A 72 -7.47 1.70 5.81
C GLU A 72 -7.85 2.08 4.38
N THR A 73 -8.43 1.12 3.65
CA THR A 73 -8.87 1.32 2.27
C THR A 73 -10.02 2.32 2.18
N ALA A 74 -11.05 2.16 3.01
CA ALA A 74 -12.21 3.05 3.04
C ALA A 74 -11.79 4.50 3.37
N ASN A 75 -10.99 4.68 4.43
CA ASN A 75 -10.51 5.99 4.83
C ASN A 75 -9.61 6.63 3.76
N TRP A 76 -8.79 5.85 3.06
CA TRP A 76 -7.98 6.35 1.95
C TRP A 76 -8.83 6.85 0.78
N LEU A 77 -9.86 6.09 0.40
CA LEU A 77 -10.79 6.48 -0.66
C LEU A 77 -11.60 7.72 -0.27
N ASP A 78 -12.09 7.79 0.98
CA ASP A 78 -12.78 8.98 1.49
C ASP A 78 -11.87 10.21 1.47
N THR A 79 -10.57 10.05 1.75
CA THR A 79 -9.60 11.17 1.79
C THR A 79 -9.20 11.66 0.39
N TYR A 80 -8.97 10.76 -0.56
CA TYR A 80 -8.32 11.10 -1.83
C TYR A 80 -9.19 10.93 -3.08
N VAL A 81 -10.35 10.28 -2.98
CA VAL A 81 -11.21 9.98 -4.14
C VAL A 81 -12.59 10.61 -4.01
N LYS A 82 -13.18 10.57 -2.81
CA LYS A 82 -14.50 11.15 -2.58
C LYS A 82 -14.45 12.66 -2.83
N LYS A 83 -15.33 13.11 -3.74
CA LYS A 83 -15.52 14.53 -3.99
C LYS A 83 -16.51 15.07 -2.97
N ASP A 84 -16.28 16.28 -2.48
CA ASP A 84 -17.31 17.03 -1.77
C ASP A 84 -18.49 17.20 -2.73
N VAL A 85 -19.60 16.52 -2.43
CA VAL A 85 -20.89 16.87 -3.04
C VAL A 85 -21.26 18.20 -2.40
N LYS A 86 -20.94 19.30 -3.10
CA LYS A 86 -21.56 20.59 -2.77
C LYS A 86 -23.04 20.45 -3.14
N GLU A 87 -23.89 20.41 -2.11
CA GLU A 87 -25.34 20.64 -2.27
C GLU A 87 -25.61 22.06 -2.77
#